data_AF-A0A8H3GW75-F1
#
_entry.id   AF-A0A8H3GW75-F1
#
_cell.length_a   1.000
_cell.length_b   1.000
_cell.length_c   1.000
_cell.angle_alpha   90.00
_cell.angle_beta   90.00
_cell.angle_gamma   90.00
#
_symmetry.space_group_name_H-M   'P 1'
#
loop_
_entity.id
_entity.type
_entity.pdbx_description
1 polymer ?
#
loop_
_entity_poly.entity_id
_entity_poly.type
_entity_poly.pdbx_seq_one_letter_code
_entity_poly.pdbx_strand_id
1 'polypeptide(L)'
;MDTSEEIQASEHTPPLFVPEFSDASDTENQVFVEQALQLLIHTLSPYMDDQHRILDTSYIGTMQNQLYEILDERLSLVNSWISINIAHFPLDNQDIQILTKKLESASLSMRATLRLCPSGCSNCQLLCLRTYNHPGYHSCGTNHWCWSSCEVLKEHGQDEPCGLPAGHRDRHIFTDATCNITSAKRHAI
;
A
#
# COMPACT_ATOMS: atom_id res chain seq x y z
N MET A 1 26.31 -31.64 7.13
CA MET A 1 25.54 -30.55 6.49
C MET A 1 25.38 -29.50 7.55
N ASP A 2 26.03 -28.37 7.37
CA ASP A 2 25.95 -27.24 8.28
C ASP A 2 24.76 -26.39 7.85
N THR A 3 23.63 -26.52 8.55
CA THR A 3 22.41 -25.73 8.29
C THR A 3 22.44 -24.37 9.00
N SER A 4 23.63 -23.93 9.44
CA SER A 4 23.79 -22.81 10.39
C SER A 4 24.32 -21.53 9.76
N GLU A 5 24.45 -21.43 8.43
CA GLU A 5 24.81 -20.16 7.81
C GLU A 5 23.58 -19.22 7.82
N GLU A 6 23.54 -18.35 8.82
CA GLU A 6 22.66 -17.19 8.86
C GLU A 6 22.90 -16.34 7.60
N ILE A 7 21.91 -16.31 6.71
CA ILE A 7 21.90 -15.38 5.60
C ILE A 7 21.80 -13.98 6.22
N GLN A 8 22.83 -13.15 6.06
CA GLN A 8 22.80 -11.76 6.52
C GLN A 8 21.63 -11.04 5.83
N ALA A 9 20.52 -10.89 6.56
CA ALA A 9 19.44 -10.02 6.14
C ALA A 9 19.99 -8.59 6.15
N SER A 10 19.95 -7.92 4.99
CA SER A 10 20.24 -6.49 4.95
C SER A 10 19.31 -5.77 5.93
N GLU A 11 19.86 -4.92 6.79
CA GLU A 11 19.10 -4.13 7.79
C GLU A 11 18.02 -3.24 7.14
N HIS A 12 17.99 -3.14 5.81
CA HIS A 12 17.06 -2.31 5.04
C HIS A 12 15.92 -3.10 4.39
N THR A 13 15.78 -4.40 4.69
CA THR A 13 14.71 -5.20 4.08
C THR A 13 13.45 -5.17 4.97
N PRO A 14 12.38 -4.47 4.60
CA PRO A 14 11.21 -4.27 5.48
C PRO A 14 10.49 -5.60 5.77
N PRO A 15 10.02 -5.88 7.00
CA PRO A 15 9.43 -7.18 7.33
C PRO A 15 8.20 -7.47 6.45
N LEU A 16 8.10 -8.71 5.95
CA LEU A 16 6.88 -9.19 5.30
C LEU A 16 6.09 -10.01 6.33
N PHE A 17 4.77 -9.89 6.32
CA PHE A 17 3.92 -10.82 7.06
C PHE A 17 4.06 -12.23 6.46
N VAL A 18 4.31 -13.21 7.32
CA VAL A 18 4.32 -14.63 6.95
C VAL A 18 3.13 -15.27 7.67
N PRO A 19 2.13 -15.79 6.94
CA PRO A 19 1.02 -16.50 7.55
C PRO A 19 1.54 -17.67 8.39
N GLU A 20 0.99 -17.83 9.60
CA GLU A 20 1.28 -19.03 10.37
C GLU A 20 0.84 -20.27 9.60
N PHE A 21 1.66 -21.33 9.65
CA PHE A 21 1.32 -22.64 9.08
C PHE A 21 0.34 -23.43 9.97
N SER A 22 -0.32 -22.74 10.92
CA SER A 22 -1.23 -23.27 11.95
C SER A 22 -2.53 -22.46 11.97
N ASP A 23 -3.61 -23.04 12.48
CA ASP A 23 -4.97 -22.48 12.51
C ASP A 23 -5.14 -21.34 13.56
N ALA A 24 -4.32 -20.30 13.50
CA ALA A 24 -4.47 -19.12 14.36
C ALA A 24 -5.74 -18.33 14.03
N SER A 25 -6.30 -17.64 15.03
CA SER A 25 -7.57 -16.91 14.89
C SER A 25 -7.48 -15.80 13.83
N ASP A 26 -8.51 -15.71 12.98
CA ASP A 26 -8.57 -14.77 11.85
C ASP A 26 -8.35 -13.29 12.27
N THR A 27 -8.69 -12.93 13.50
CA THR A 27 -8.63 -11.55 14.01
C THR A 27 -7.24 -11.06 14.40
N GLU A 28 -6.40 -11.90 15.02
CA GLU A 28 -5.04 -11.50 15.39
C GLU A 28 -4.15 -11.39 14.15
N ASN A 29 -4.31 -12.33 13.23
CA ASN A 29 -3.64 -12.32 11.92
C ASN A 29 -3.90 -11.02 11.15
N GLN A 30 -5.12 -10.49 11.22
CA GLN A 30 -5.47 -9.26 10.51
C GLN A 30 -4.73 -8.02 11.04
N VAL A 31 -4.52 -7.91 12.36
CA VAL A 31 -3.79 -6.77 12.95
C VAL A 31 -2.33 -6.79 12.53
N PHE A 32 -1.69 -7.96 12.57
CA PHE A 32 -0.30 -8.12 12.15
C PHE A 32 -0.11 -7.86 10.66
N VAL A 33 -1.05 -8.33 9.83
CA VAL A 33 -1.08 -8.06 8.38
C VAL A 33 -1.14 -6.56 8.10
N GLU A 34 -2.06 -5.83 8.75
CA GLU A 34 -2.21 -4.38 8.55
C GLU A 34 -0.95 -3.63 9.01
N GLN A 35 -0.37 -4.01 10.15
CA GLN A 35 0.86 -3.39 10.65
C GLN A 35 2.04 -3.63 9.70
N ALA A 36 2.23 -4.86 9.23
CA ALA A 36 3.29 -5.19 8.28
C ALA A 36 3.12 -4.41 6.97
N LEU A 37 1.90 -4.34 6.43
CA LEU A 37 1.61 -3.55 5.23
C LEU A 37 1.92 -2.06 5.43
N GLN A 38 1.50 -1.47 6.56
CA GLN A 38 1.77 -0.06 6.85
C GLN A 38 3.27 0.24 6.92
N LEU A 39 4.06 -0.65 7.52
CA LEU A 39 5.52 -0.50 7.56
C LEU A 39 6.13 -0.58 6.15
N LEU A 40 5.67 -1.50 5.31
CA LEU A 40 6.10 -1.60 3.91
C LEU A 40 5.77 -0.32 3.13
N ILE A 41 4.53 0.15 3.21
CA ILE A 41 4.09 1.38 2.55
C ILE A 41 4.92 2.57 3.03
N HIS A 42 5.13 2.73 4.33
CA HIS A 42 5.95 3.80 4.89
C HIS A 42 7.40 3.74 4.39
N THR A 43 7.95 2.54 4.22
CA THR A 43 9.33 2.35 3.72
C THR A 43 9.45 2.71 2.24
N LEU A 44 8.38 2.50 1.46
CA LEU A 44 8.33 2.80 0.03
C LEU A 44 7.91 4.25 -0.27
N SER A 45 7.16 4.87 0.64
CA SER A 45 6.63 6.22 0.51
C SER A 45 7.66 7.35 0.33
N PRO A 46 8.85 7.39 0.99
CA PRO A 46 9.80 8.49 0.82
C PRO A 46 10.40 8.58 -0.58
N TYR A 47 10.18 7.58 -1.45
CA TYR A 47 10.57 7.66 -2.85
C TYR A 47 9.56 8.40 -3.73
N MET A 48 8.37 8.75 -3.19
CA MET A 48 7.21 9.23 -3.94
C MET A 48 6.68 10.57 -3.38
N ASP A 49 7.56 11.55 -3.18
CA ASP A 49 7.21 12.93 -2.76
C ASP A 49 6.18 13.61 -3.71
N ASP A 50 6.00 13.03 -4.90
CA ASP A 50 5.04 13.42 -5.94
C ASP A 50 3.63 12.77 -5.77
N GLN A 51 3.31 12.08 -4.66
CA GLN A 51 1.99 11.44 -4.41
C GLN A 51 0.82 12.39 -4.68
N HIS A 52 1.03 13.69 -4.51
CA HIS A 52 0.04 14.75 -4.67
C HIS A 52 -0.11 15.27 -6.11
N ARG A 53 0.85 14.93 -6.99
CA ARG A 53 0.86 15.34 -8.42
C ARG A 53 0.51 14.17 -9.35
N ILE A 54 0.65 12.94 -8.86
CA ILE A 54 0.31 11.72 -9.57
C ILE A 54 -1.18 11.43 -9.36
N LEU A 55 -1.89 11.03 -10.41
CA LEU A 55 -3.27 10.56 -10.30
C LEU A 55 -3.34 9.41 -9.30
N ASP A 56 -4.26 9.51 -8.33
CA ASP A 56 -4.43 8.56 -7.22
C ASP A 56 -4.44 7.09 -7.67
N THR A 57 -5.09 6.77 -8.81
CA THR A 57 -5.09 5.42 -9.39
C THR A 57 -3.71 4.95 -9.86
N SER A 58 -2.90 5.86 -10.42
CA SER A 58 -1.53 5.56 -10.86
C SER A 58 -0.60 5.38 -9.67
N TYR A 59 -0.77 6.18 -8.62
CA TYR A 59 -0.02 6.04 -7.37
C TYR A 59 -0.27 4.67 -6.72
N ILE A 60 -1.53 4.29 -6.53
CA ILE A 60 -1.90 2.98 -5.97
C ILE A 60 -1.42 1.83 -6.86
N GLY A 61 -1.52 1.98 -8.19
CA GLY A 61 -1.01 0.98 -9.12
C GLY A 61 0.50 0.75 -8.97
N THR A 62 1.29 1.81 -8.91
CA THR A 62 2.74 1.74 -8.69
C THR A 62 3.06 1.12 -7.32
N MET A 63 2.40 1.58 -6.26
CA MET A 63 2.59 1.04 -4.91
C MET A 63 2.27 -0.47 -4.85
N GLN A 64 1.15 -0.88 -5.47
CA GLN A 64 0.75 -2.29 -5.51
C GLN A 64 1.79 -3.15 -6.25
N ASN A 65 2.37 -2.65 -7.34
CA ASN A 65 3.41 -3.35 -8.09
C ASN A 65 4.69 -3.48 -7.25
N GLN A 66 5.15 -2.41 -6.61
CA GLN A 66 6.34 -2.45 -5.75
C GLN A 66 6.18 -3.45 -4.59
N LEU A 67 5.00 -3.50 -3.96
CA LEU A 67 4.72 -4.49 -2.92
C LEU A 67 4.83 -5.93 -3.44
N TYR A 68 4.33 -6.20 -4.65
CA TYR A 68 4.45 -7.52 -5.26
C TYR A 68 5.87 -7.84 -5.71
N GLU A 69 6.62 -6.89 -6.24
CA GLU A 69 8.03 -7.08 -6.62
C GLU A 69 8.88 -7.51 -5.41
N ILE A 70 8.73 -6.82 -4.27
CA ILE A 70 9.43 -7.18 -3.03
C ILE A 70 9.07 -8.60 -2.57
N LEU A 71 7.79 -8.97 -2.66
CA LEU A 71 7.35 -10.32 -2.33
C LEU A 71 7.96 -11.36 -3.28
N ASP A 72 7.88 -11.11 -4.58
CA ASP A 72 8.35 -12.03 -5.62
C ASP A 72 9.88 -12.23 -5.54
N GLU A 73 10.66 -11.17 -5.25
CA GLU A 73 12.10 -11.27 -4.99
C GLU A 73 12.41 -12.19 -3.79
N ARG A 74 11.69 -12.02 -2.68
CA ARG A 74 11.90 -12.85 -1.49
C ARG A 74 11.47 -14.30 -1.70
N LEU A 75 10.32 -14.51 -2.34
CA LEU A 75 9.85 -15.85 -2.66
C LEU A 75 10.82 -16.55 -3.61
N SER A 76 11.43 -15.84 -4.56
CA SER A 76 12.47 -16.40 -5.43
C SER A 76 13.67 -16.92 -4.63
N LEU A 77 14.17 -16.14 -3.67
CA LEU A 77 15.27 -16.55 -2.79
C LEU A 77 14.90 -17.77 -1.93
N VAL A 78 13.72 -17.76 -1.31
CA VAL A 78 13.23 -18.87 -0.48
C VAL A 78 13.06 -20.14 -1.32
N ASN A 79 12.44 -20.04 -2.50
CA ASN A 79 12.27 -21.18 -3.41
C ASN A 79 13.61 -21.75 -3.89
N SER A 80 14.58 -20.89 -4.19
CA SER A 80 15.94 -21.32 -4.55
C SER A 80 16.61 -22.08 -3.41
N TRP A 81 16.56 -21.52 -2.19
CA TRP A 81 17.12 -22.15 -1.00
C TRP A 81 16.47 -23.51 -0.72
N ILE A 82 15.13 -23.58 -0.76
CA ILE A 82 14.40 -24.84 -0.56
C ILE A 82 14.79 -25.86 -1.63
N SER A 83 14.80 -25.47 -2.91
CA SER A 83 15.14 -26.37 -4.02
C SER A 83 16.52 -27.03 -3.84
N ILE A 84 17.52 -26.26 -3.42
CA ILE A 84 18.88 -26.78 -3.15
C ILE A 84 18.86 -27.76 -1.96
N ASN A 85 18.15 -27.42 -0.89
CA ASN A 85 18.14 -28.22 0.33
C ASN A 85 17.31 -29.51 0.18
N ILE A 86 16.32 -29.54 -0.71
CA ILE A 86 15.49 -30.74 -0.92
C ILE A 86 15.99 -31.65 -2.05
N ALA A 87 16.95 -31.20 -2.87
CA ALA A 87 17.38 -31.89 -4.10
C ALA A 87 17.88 -33.33 -3.89
N HIS A 88 18.33 -33.66 -2.68
CA HIS A 88 18.85 -34.97 -2.34
C HIS A 88 17.78 -35.96 -1.82
N PHE A 89 16.56 -35.48 -1.56
CA PHE A 89 15.47 -36.32 -1.13
C PHE A 89 14.73 -36.95 -2.34
N PRO A 90 14.17 -38.16 -2.18
CA PRO A 90 13.31 -38.76 -3.19
C PRO A 90 12.08 -37.89 -3.50
N LEU A 91 11.65 -37.84 -4.76
CA LEU A 91 10.49 -37.05 -5.19
C LEU A 91 9.16 -37.55 -4.59
N ASP A 92 9.09 -38.82 -4.22
CA ASP A 92 7.97 -39.47 -3.54
C ASP A 92 8.01 -39.30 -2.01
N ASN A 93 8.99 -38.56 -1.48
CA ASN A 93 9.04 -38.23 -0.07
C ASN A 93 7.83 -37.35 0.31
N GLN A 94 6.94 -37.92 1.14
CA GLN A 94 5.69 -37.28 1.54
C GLN A 94 5.92 -35.97 2.32
N ASP A 95 6.95 -35.89 3.16
CA ASP A 95 7.26 -34.69 3.95
C ASP A 95 7.70 -33.54 3.05
N ILE A 96 8.49 -33.82 2.02
CA ILE A 96 8.90 -32.83 1.01
C ILE A 96 7.69 -32.33 0.23
N GLN A 97 6.79 -33.21 -0.18
CA GLN A 97 5.56 -32.81 -0.86
C GLN A 97 4.65 -31.94 0.02
N ILE A 98 4.56 -32.25 1.31
CA ILE A 98 3.82 -31.44 2.29
C ILE A 98 4.47 -30.06 2.44
N LEU A 99 5.80 -30.00 2.57
CA LEU A 99 6.56 -28.75 2.66
C LEU A 99 6.29 -27.84 1.45
N THR A 100 6.44 -28.38 0.23
CA THR A 100 6.21 -27.61 -1.00
C THR A 100 4.79 -27.06 -1.08
N LYS A 101 3.78 -27.87 -0.75
CA LYS A 101 2.37 -27.40 -0.71
C LYS A 101 2.15 -26.31 0.32
N LYS A 102 2.75 -26.42 1.51
CA LYS A 102 2.66 -25.38 2.54
C LYS A 102 3.30 -24.08 2.08
N LEU A 103 4.46 -24.15 1.43
CA LEU A 103 5.14 -22.98 0.86
C LEU A 103 4.30 -22.30 -0.23
N GLU A 104 3.71 -23.07 -1.14
CA GLU A 104 2.82 -22.55 -2.19
C GLU A 104 1.61 -21.84 -1.57
N SER A 105 0.97 -22.45 -0.57
CA SER A 105 -0.16 -21.87 0.15
C SER A 105 0.23 -20.58 0.88
N ALA A 106 1.38 -20.56 1.56
CA ALA A 106 1.89 -19.38 2.24
C ALA A 106 2.20 -18.26 1.24
N SER A 107 2.82 -18.58 0.10
CA SER A 107 3.13 -17.63 -0.98
C SER A 107 1.86 -16.94 -1.52
N LEU A 108 0.80 -17.73 -1.76
CA LEU A 108 -0.48 -17.21 -2.21
C LEU A 108 -1.14 -16.32 -1.16
N SER A 109 -1.11 -16.74 0.10
CA SER A 109 -1.68 -15.99 1.22
C SER A 109 -0.92 -14.67 1.45
N MET A 110 0.41 -14.68 1.44
CA MET A 110 1.24 -13.47 1.49
C MET A 110 0.85 -12.48 0.38
N ARG A 111 0.70 -12.96 -0.86
CA ARG A 111 0.27 -12.11 -1.98
C ARG A 111 -1.12 -11.51 -1.76
N ALA A 112 -2.06 -12.29 -1.21
CA ALA A 112 -3.39 -11.79 -0.88
C ALA A 112 -3.34 -10.71 0.23
N THR A 113 -2.48 -10.87 1.24
CA THR A 113 -2.33 -9.90 2.34
C THR A 113 -1.72 -8.57 1.91
N LEU A 114 -0.92 -8.54 0.83
CA LEU A 114 -0.35 -7.31 0.28
C LEU A 114 -1.27 -6.57 -0.70
N ARG A 115 -2.46 -7.13 -0.98
CA ARG A 115 -3.40 -6.48 -1.88
C ARG A 115 -4.01 -5.25 -1.18
N LEU A 116 -3.92 -4.09 -1.84
CA LEU A 116 -4.51 -2.86 -1.36
C LEU A 116 -6.02 -2.82 -1.59
N CYS A 117 -6.71 -2.09 -0.72
CA CYS A 117 -8.15 -1.88 -0.80
C CYS A 117 -8.50 -0.94 -1.98
N PRO A 118 -9.42 -1.33 -2.89
CA PRO A 118 -9.78 -0.52 -4.05
C PRO A 118 -10.80 0.59 -3.73
N SER A 119 -11.23 0.73 -2.48
CA SER A 119 -12.27 1.68 -2.09
C SER A 119 -11.69 3.06 -1.76
N GLY A 120 -12.52 4.09 -1.89
CA GLY A 120 -12.17 5.46 -1.50
C GLY A 120 -12.16 5.66 0.02
N CYS A 121 -11.25 6.51 0.48
CA CYS A 121 -11.11 6.94 1.86
C CYS A 121 -12.37 7.64 2.34
N SER A 122 -12.76 7.34 3.58
CA SER A 122 -13.97 7.87 4.19
C SER A 122 -13.98 9.40 4.33
N ASN A 123 -12.80 10.05 4.34
CA ASN A 123 -12.67 11.49 4.57
C ASN A 123 -12.46 12.30 3.30
N CYS A 124 -11.76 11.75 2.30
CA CYS A 124 -11.31 12.54 1.14
C CYS A 124 -11.44 11.85 -0.21
N GLN A 125 -12.00 10.64 -0.29
CA GLN A 125 -12.19 9.89 -1.55
C GLN A 125 -10.91 9.42 -2.27
N LEU A 126 -9.71 9.77 -1.80
CA LEU A 126 -8.47 9.12 -2.24
C LEU A 126 -8.53 7.62 -1.94
N LEU A 127 -7.90 6.79 -2.76
CA LEU A 127 -7.90 5.35 -2.61
C LEU A 127 -7.26 4.91 -1.29
N CYS A 128 -7.82 3.85 -0.73
CA CYS A 128 -7.45 3.32 0.57
C CYS A 128 -6.09 2.61 0.50
N LEU A 129 -5.21 2.88 1.48
CA LEU A 129 -3.90 2.24 1.62
C LEU A 129 -3.89 1.06 2.60
N ARG A 130 -5.06 0.64 3.07
CA ARG A 130 -5.21 -0.53 3.93
C ARG A 130 -5.35 -1.82 3.11
N THR A 131 -5.22 -2.96 3.78
CA THR A 131 -5.39 -4.28 3.15
C THR A 131 -6.78 -4.50 2.55
N TYR A 132 -6.85 -5.33 1.52
CA TYR A 132 -8.10 -5.73 0.90
C TYR A 132 -9.07 -6.34 1.93
N ASN A 133 -10.34 -5.91 1.87
CA ASN A 133 -11.42 -6.37 2.75
C ASN A 133 -11.19 -6.13 4.25
N HIS A 134 -10.43 -5.08 4.61
CA HIS A 134 -10.29 -4.66 6.00
C HIS A 134 -11.64 -4.21 6.61
N PRO A 135 -11.87 -4.41 7.92
CA PRO A 135 -13.02 -3.84 8.61
C PRO A 135 -12.83 -2.34 8.92
N GLY A 136 -13.93 -1.67 9.25
CA GLY A 136 -13.92 -0.28 9.69
C GLY A 136 -13.70 0.73 8.56
N TYR A 137 -13.23 1.92 8.93
CA TYR A 137 -13.12 3.06 8.00
C TYR A 137 -11.94 2.92 7.02
N HIS A 138 -12.13 3.46 5.81
CA HIS A 138 -11.09 3.51 4.79
C HIS A 138 -10.17 4.70 5.02
N SER A 139 -8.86 4.44 4.98
CA SER A 139 -7.82 5.46 5.21
C SER A 139 -6.86 5.49 4.02
N CYS A 140 -6.63 6.68 3.45
CA CYS A 140 -5.64 6.91 2.41
C CYS A 140 -4.23 7.19 2.97
N GLY A 141 -4.03 7.15 4.29
CA GLY A 141 -2.72 7.35 4.91
C GLY A 141 -2.16 8.79 4.83
N THR A 142 -2.96 9.76 4.38
CA THR A 142 -2.57 11.17 4.29
C THR A 142 -3.28 12.02 5.35
N ASN A 143 -3.00 13.33 5.38
CA ASN A 143 -3.74 14.28 6.21
C ASN A 143 -5.16 14.59 5.70
N HIS A 144 -5.58 13.98 4.58
CA HIS A 144 -6.88 14.14 3.90
C HIS A 144 -7.15 15.49 3.23
N TRP A 145 -6.24 16.46 3.30
CA TRP A 145 -6.42 17.80 2.73
C TRP A 145 -5.85 17.89 1.32
N CYS A 146 -6.51 18.67 0.46
CA CYS A 146 -6.00 18.97 -0.87
C CYS A 146 -4.76 19.87 -0.78
N TRP A 147 -3.68 19.46 -1.43
CA TRP A 147 -2.42 20.21 -1.44
C TRP A 147 -2.36 21.27 -2.55
N SER A 148 -3.24 21.17 -3.55
CA SER A 148 -3.27 22.15 -4.65
C SER A 148 -3.53 23.55 -4.13
N SER A 149 -2.95 24.56 -4.78
CA SER A 149 -3.29 25.96 -4.50
C SER A 149 -4.71 26.28 -5.01
N CYS A 150 -5.35 27.25 -4.36
CA CYS A 150 -6.62 27.82 -4.82
C CYS A 150 -6.47 28.35 -6.25
N GLU A 151 -7.38 27.96 -7.15
CA GLU A 151 -7.41 28.44 -8.54
C GLU A 151 -7.84 29.91 -8.66
N VAL A 152 -8.42 30.48 -7.60
CA VAL A 152 -8.91 31.87 -7.54
C VAL A 152 -7.78 32.81 -7.08
N LEU A 153 -6.61 32.69 -7.70
CA LEU A 153 -5.38 33.44 -7.39
C LEU A 153 -5.54 34.97 -7.40
N LYS A 154 -6.54 35.51 -8.11
CA LYS A 154 -6.72 36.97 -8.26
C LYS A 154 -7.42 37.66 -7.08
N GLU A 155 -8.09 36.90 -6.20
CA GLU A 155 -8.78 37.46 -5.04
C GLU A 155 -7.96 37.35 -3.74
N HIS A 156 -6.92 36.50 -3.76
CA HIS A 156 -5.99 36.33 -2.65
C HIS A 156 -4.71 37.13 -2.92
N GLY A 157 -4.21 37.84 -1.92
CA GLY A 157 -2.92 38.55 -2.01
C GLY A 157 -1.70 37.61 -1.98
N GLN A 158 -1.92 36.30 -1.78
CA GLN A 158 -0.92 35.24 -1.64
C GLN A 158 -1.47 33.90 -2.19
N ASP A 159 -0.57 32.93 -2.43
CA ASP A 159 -0.93 31.56 -2.83
C ASP A 159 -1.56 30.81 -1.64
N GLU A 160 -2.88 30.83 -1.57
CA GLU A 160 -3.63 30.10 -0.53
C GLU A 160 -3.82 28.62 -0.92
N PRO A 161 -3.71 27.67 0.02
CA PRO A 161 -3.97 26.25 -0.24
C PRO A 161 -5.46 25.98 -0.47
N CYS A 162 -5.78 24.90 -1.16
CA CYS A 162 -7.15 24.41 -1.29
C CYS A 162 -7.68 23.96 0.09
N GLY A 163 -8.87 24.43 0.46
CA GLY A 163 -9.51 24.07 1.74
C GLY A 163 -10.35 22.79 1.68
N LEU A 164 -10.33 22.07 0.56
CA LEU A 164 -11.21 20.92 0.31
C LEU A 164 -10.49 19.58 0.57
N PRO A 165 -11.25 18.47 0.71
CA PRO A 165 -10.67 17.14 0.86
C PRO A 165 -9.88 16.69 -0.38
N ALA A 166 -8.74 16.03 -0.21
CA ALA A 166 -7.76 15.77 -1.27
C ALA A 166 -8.31 15.16 -2.58
N GLY A 167 -9.23 14.20 -2.53
CA GLY A 167 -9.82 13.55 -3.71
C GLY A 167 -11.07 14.25 -4.24
N HIS A 168 -11.27 15.54 -3.94
CA HIS A 168 -12.36 16.32 -4.53
C HIS A 168 -12.23 16.40 -6.06
N ARG A 169 -13.37 16.51 -6.75
CA ARG A 169 -13.42 16.64 -8.22
C ARG A 169 -13.74 18.06 -8.69
N ASP A 170 -14.09 18.92 -7.75
CA ASP A 170 -14.41 20.32 -8.01
C ASP A 170 -13.14 21.16 -8.21
N ARG A 171 -13.32 22.42 -8.58
CA ARG A 171 -12.21 23.37 -8.66
C ARG A 171 -11.55 23.56 -7.30
N HIS A 172 -10.24 23.77 -7.30
CA HIS A 172 -9.52 24.07 -6.07
C HIS A 172 -9.91 25.46 -5.56
N ILE A 173 -10.65 25.51 -4.47
CA ILE A 173 -11.12 26.75 -3.86
C ILE A 173 -10.76 26.79 -2.38
N PHE A 174 -10.48 27.98 -1.86
CA PHE A 174 -10.31 28.21 -0.44
C PHE A 174 -11.68 28.36 0.22
N THR A 175 -11.90 27.71 1.37
CA THR A 175 -13.22 27.62 2.01
C THR A 175 -13.61 28.84 2.85
N ASP A 176 -12.83 29.93 2.80
CA ASP A 176 -13.15 31.17 3.52
C ASP A 176 -14.14 32.05 2.73
N ALA A 177 -14.93 32.85 3.45
CA ALA A 177 -15.95 33.76 2.91
C ALA A 177 -15.37 34.85 1.98
N THR A 178 -14.05 35.00 1.97
CA THR A 178 -13.30 35.92 1.13
C THR A 178 -13.05 35.37 -0.29
N CYS A 179 -13.20 34.06 -0.52
CA CYS A 179 -13.10 33.43 -1.84
C CYS A 179 -14.44 33.51 -2.58
N ASN A 180 -14.70 34.63 -3.26
CA ASN A 180 -15.99 34.89 -3.90
C ASN A 180 -16.07 34.23 -5.29
N ILE A 181 -16.72 33.07 -5.37
CA ILE A 181 -17.05 32.37 -6.64
C ILE A 181 -17.97 33.24 -7.55
N THR A 182 -18.44 34.40 -7.09
CA THR A 182 -19.39 35.28 -7.77
C THR A 182 -18.83 36.03 -8.99
N SER A 183 -17.53 36.01 -9.26
CA SER A 183 -16.97 36.72 -10.43
C SER A 183 -17.15 36.00 -11.78
N ALA A 184 -17.54 34.71 -11.80
CA ALA A 184 -17.68 33.94 -13.05
C ALA A 184 -19.09 34.00 -13.71
N LYS A 185 -20.06 34.74 -13.14
CA LYS A 185 -21.42 34.89 -13.71
C LYS A 185 -21.77 36.34 -14.06
N ARG A 186 -20.87 37.07 -14.71
CA ARG A 186 -21.24 38.26 -15.49
C ARG A 186 -20.28 38.35 -16.66
N HIS A 187 -20.69 37.89 -17.83
CA HIS A 187 -20.33 38.38 -19.18
C HIS A 187 -21.04 37.45 -20.19
N ALA A 188 -22.36 37.54 -20.19
CA ALA A 188 -23.20 37.09 -21.28
C ALA A 188 -24.32 38.13 -21.42
N ILE A 189 -23.98 39.25 -22.07
CA ILE A 189 -24.88 40.10 -22.85
C ILE A 189 -24.13 40.36 -24.15
#